data_AF-A0A452Z153-F1
#
_entry.id   AF-A0A452Z153-F1
#
_cell.length_a   1.000
_cell.length_b   1.000
_cell.length_c   1.000
_cell.angle_alpha   90.00
_cell.angle_beta   90.00
_cell.angle_gamma   90.00
#
_symmetry.space_group_name_H-M   'P 1'
#
loop_
_entity.id
_entity.type
_entity.pdbx_description
1 polymer ?
#
loop_
_entity_poly.entity_id
_entity_poly.type
_entity_poly.pdbx_seq_one_letter_code
_entity_poly.pdbx_strand_id
1 'polypeptide(L)'
;MEMEYPKMKNAKPVYFLLLKLFRLSDKEALSRNFYWLHLPGKDYKLLEEYRQKTIPLEIGSGISVSGGTYKVRMSIKNKSKKSAAESTTSVSTMELEDRNGVHGISEETNCVVQKSGLWSKIHRNIDLARSGDKPRTLEVKGIDSGVAFFLHFSVHTSESSTGENYRDTRILPVHYSDNYFSLTPGEKMTADISFEAPEGSKPRVILRGWNYHLNHAVMM
;
A
#
# COMPACT_ATOMS: atom_id res chain seq x y z
N MET A 1 12.72 -10.15 26.45
CA MET A 1 13.22 -10.53 25.11
C MET A 1 13.29 -9.24 24.31
N GLU A 2 14.49 -8.71 24.10
CA GLU A 2 14.72 -7.50 23.31
C GLU A 2 14.94 -7.93 21.87
N MET A 3 14.23 -7.30 20.92
CA MET A 3 14.39 -7.64 19.51
C MET A 3 15.67 -6.94 19.01
N GLU A 4 16.75 -7.69 18.85
CA GLU A 4 17.96 -7.14 18.24
C GLU A 4 17.71 -6.85 16.75
N TYR A 5 17.81 -5.57 16.37
CA TYR A 5 17.67 -5.18 14.98
C TYR A 5 18.85 -5.70 14.16
N PRO A 6 18.62 -6.23 12.94
CA PRO A 6 19.72 -6.64 12.07
C PRO A 6 20.67 -5.46 11.85
N LYS A 7 21.92 -5.59 12.30
CA LYS A 7 22.98 -4.63 12.00
C LYS A 7 23.33 -4.76 10.53
N MET A 8 22.60 -4.05 9.68
CA MET A 8 22.88 -3.98 8.25
C MET A 8 24.18 -3.20 8.03
N LYS A 9 25.23 -3.87 7.54
CA LYS A 9 26.53 -3.24 7.26
C LYS A 9 26.42 -2.01 6.33
N ASN A 10 25.39 -1.96 5.49
CA ASN A 10 25.08 -0.88 4.54
C ASN A 10 23.60 -0.46 4.58
N ALA A 11 23.03 -0.22 5.77
CA ALA A 11 21.64 0.23 5.86
C ALA A 11 21.44 1.60 5.20
N LYS A 12 20.33 1.74 4.45
CA LYS A 12 19.86 3.05 4.00
C LYS A 12 19.55 3.92 5.23
N PRO A 13 19.75 5.25 5.17
CA PRO A 13 19.48 6.13 6.30
C PRO A 13 18.04 6.05 6.82
N VAL A 14 17.07 5.79 5.93
CA VAL A 14 15.68 5.45 6.24
C VAL A 14 15.38 4.09 5.62
N TYR A 15 14.75 3.22 6.39
CA TYR A 15 14.39 1.87 5.95
C TYR A 15 13.02 1.46 6.50
N PHE A 16 12.43 0.46 5.85
CA PHE A 16 11.15 -0.10 6.23
C PHE A 16 11.36 -1.48 6.86
N LEU A 17 10.61 -1.77 7.92
CA LEU A 17 10.61 -3.04 8.62
C LEU A 17 9.20 -3.64 8.55
N LEU A 18 9.10 -4.80 7.93
CA LEU A 18 7.88 -5.58 7.84
C LEU A 18 8.02 -6.82 8.73
N LEU A 19 7.24 -6.86 9.81
CA LEU A 19 7.15 -8.02 10.69
C LEU A 19 5.93 -8.83 10.30
N LYS A 20 6.11 -10.14 10.14
CA LYS A 20 5.03 -11.09 9.89
C LYS A 20 5.14 -12.24 10.88
N LEU A 21 4.06 -12.51 11.58
CA LEU A 21 3.91 -13.71 12.39
C LEU A 21 3.22 -14.76 11.53
N PHE A 22 3.82 -15.93 11.41
CA PHE A 22 3.25 -17.03 10.63
C PHE A 22 2.86 -18.18 11.54
N ARG A 23 1.75 -18.84 11.21
CA ARG A 23 1.44 -20.16 11.76
C ARG A 23 2.39 -21.17 11.12
N LEU A 24 3.02 -22.01 11.93
CA LEU A 24 4.06 -22.92 11.43
C LEU A 24 3.51 -24.02 10.50
N SER A 25 2.27 -24.45 10.71
CA SER A 25 1.66 -25.58 10.01
C SER A 25 1.40 -25.32 8.53
N ASP A 26 0.90 -24.15 8.18
CA ASP A 26 0.45 -23.77 6.83
C ASP A 26 1.16 -22.52 6.29
N LYS A 27 2.08 -21.93 7.09
CA LYS A 27 2.76 -20.66 6.80
C LYS A 27 1.78 -19.51 6.54
N GLU A 28 0.56 -19.60 7.07
CA GLU A 28 -0.42 -18.52 7.04
C GLU A 28 0.08 -17.35 7.88
N ALA A 29 0.03 -16.13 7.35
CA ALA A 29 0.36 -14.94 8.12
C ALA A 29 -0.77 -14.63 9.13
N LEU A 30 -0.52 -14.83 10.42
CA LEU A 30 -1.43 -14.55 11.51
C LEU A 30 -1.47 -13.07 11.89
N SER A 31 -0.35 -12.38 11.74
CA SER A 31 -0.24 -10.95 12.03
C SER A 31 0.81 -10.31 11.15
N ARG A 32 0.64 -9.01 10.89
CA ARG A 32 1.50 -8.21 10.04
C ARG A 32 1.62 -6.81 10.64
N ASN A 33 2.84 -6.35 10.86
CA ASN A 33 3.11 -4.98 11.31
C ASN A 33 4.15 -4.33 10.40
N PHE A 34 3.97 -3.05 10.11
CA PHE A 34 4.83 -2.32 9.20
C PHE A 34 5.34 -1.06 9.89
N TYR A 35 6.65 -0.92 9.92
CA TYR A 35 7.35 0.20 10.54
C TYR A 35 8.27 0.85 9.52
N TRP A 36 8.59 2.10 9.78
CA TRP A 36 9.70 2.79 9.15
C TRP A 36 10.61 3.30 10.27
N LEU A 37 11.91 3.23 10.02
CA LEU A 37 12.96 3.55 10.98
C LEU A 37 14.01 4.39 10.26
N HIS A 38 14.80 5.11 11.03
CA HIS A 38 16.00 5.77 10.55
C HIS A 38 17.20 5.33 11.38
N LEU A 39 18.39 5.42 10.80
CA LEU A 39 19.61 5.11 11.53
C LEU A 39 19.80 6.09 12.72
N PRO A 40 20.24 5.60 13.89
CA PRO A 40 20.57 6.46 15.02
C PRO A 40 21.55 7.58 14.62
N GLY A 41 21.24 8.83 15.01
CA GLY A 41 22.05 10.00 14.64
C GLY A 41 21.93 10.45 13.19
N LYS A 42 21.03 9.87 12.38
CA LYS A 42 20.69 10.34 11.02
C LYS A 42 19.31 11.02 10.98
N ASP A 43 19.05 11.78 9.92
CA ASP A 43 17.82 12.54 9.70
C ASP A 43 16.74 11.68 9.00
N TYR A 44 15.50 11.75 9.49
CA TYR A 44 14.34 11.07 8.92
C TYR A 44 13.76 11.78 7.68
N LYS A 45 14.21 13.01 7.36
CA LYS A 45 13.69 13.80 6.22
C LYS A 45 13.76 13.11 4.86
N LEU A 46 14.62 12.11 4.70
CA LEU A 46 14.65 11.30 3.48
C LEU A 46 13.33 10.55 3.22
N LEU A 47 12.48 10.36 4.25
CA LEU A 47 11.12 9.86 4.09
C LEU A 47 10.20 10.86 3.35
N GLU A 48 10.46 12.17 3.46
CA GLU A 48 9.71 13.20 2.72
C GLU A 48 10.04 13.15 1.23
N GLU A 49 11.31 12.91 0.86
CA GLU A 49 11.67 12.68 -0.54
C GLU A 49 10.97 11.42 -1.10
N TYR A 50 10.77 10.42 -0.24
CA TYR A 50 10.05 9.19 -0.60
C TYR A 50 8.58 9.43 -0.96
N ARG A 51 7.98 10.54 -0.51
CA ARG A 51 6.62 10.97 -0.91
C ARG A 51 6.48 11.15 -2.42
N GLN A 52 7.56 11.55 -3.10
CA GLN A 52 7.57 11.80 -4.53
C GLN A 52 7.71 10.53 -5.38
N LYS A 53 7.96 9.36 -4.75
CA LYS A 53 8.06 8.10 -5.47
C LYS A 53 6.71 7.62 -5.97
N THR A 54 6.71 7.04 -7.15
CA THR A 54 5.51 6.71 -7.90
C THR A 54 5.47 5.22 -8.15
N ILE A 55 4.90 4.52 -7.16
CA ILE A 55 4.86 3.07 -7.13
C ILE A 55 3.70 2.59 -8.01
N PRO A 56 3.94 1.71 -9.00
CA PRO A 56 2.86 1.17 -9.82
C PRO A 56 1.97 0.26 -8.99
N LEU A 57 0.65 0.51 -9.05
CA LEU A 57 -0.37 -0.23 -8.32
C LEU A 57 -1.39 -0.84 -9.27
N GLU A 58 -1.89 -2.02 -8.92
CA GLU A 58 -3.10 -2.61 -9.52
C GLU A 58 -4.19 -2.63 -8.45
N ILE A 59 -5.33 -2.02 -8.78
CA ILE A 59 -6.45 -1.80 -7.86
C ILE A 59 -7.67 -2.50 -8.44
N GLY A 60 -8.08 -3.58 -7.81
CA GLY A 60 -9.31 -4.31 -8.07
C GLY A 60 -10.42 -3.90 -7.10
N SER A 61 -11.67 -3.90 -7.57
CA SER A 61 -12.85 -3.71 -6.74
C SER A 61 -14.00 -4.62 -7.16
N GLY A 62 -14.73 -5.14 -6.18
CA GLY A 62 -16.02 -5.83 -6.36
C GLY A 62 -17.02 -5.23 -5.39
N ILE A 63 -18.24 -4.98 -5.86
CA ILE A 63 -19.29 -4.30 -5.08
C ILE A 63 -20.54 -5.18 -5.07
N SER A 64 -21.16 -5.29 -3.90
CA SER A 64 -22.51 -5.84 -3.74
C SER A 64 -23.31 -4.95 -2.80
N VAL A 65 -24.61 -4.84 -3.04
CA VAL A 65 -25.53 -4.07 -2.19
C VAL A 65 -26.60 -5.02 -1.69
N SER A 66 -26.81 -5.06 -0.38
CA SER A 66 -27.80 -5.95 0.24
C SER A 66 -28.47 -5.20 1.40
N GLY A 67 -29.80 -5.06 1.34
CA GLY A 67 -30.57 -4.40 2.40
C GLY A 67 -30.16 -2.96 2.69
N GLY A 68 -29.73 -2.19 1.69
CA GLY A 68 -29.24 -0.80 1.86
C GLY A 68 -27.77 -0.69 2.31
N THR A 69 -27.15 -1.80 2.72
CA THR A 69 -25.73 -1.85 3.04
C THR A 69 -24.88 -2.11 1.79
N TYR A 70 -23.90 -1.25 1.56
CA TYR A 70 -22.85 -1.45 0.56
C TYR A 70 -21.79 -2.38 1.14
N LYS A 71 -21.38 -3.39 0.37
CA LYS A 71 -20.25 -4.28 0.67
C LYS A 71 -19.27 -4.24 -0.49
N VAL A 72 -18.07 -3.74 -0.22
CA VAL A 72 -17.03 -3.50 -1.21
C VAL A 72 -15.80 -4.29 -0.85
N ARG A 73 -15.36 -5.15 -1.78
CA ARG A 73 -14.09 -5.86 -1.68
C ARG A 73 -13.05 -5.14 -2.52
N MET A 74 -12.04 -4.59 -1.88
CA MET A 74 -10.90 -3.94 -2.52
C MET A 74 -9.71 -4.91 -2.59
N SER A 75 -8.94 -4.86 -3.67
CA SER A 75 -7.74 -5.66 -3.90
C SER A 75 -6.62 -4.78 -4.43
N ILE A 76 -5.59 -4.49 -3.64
CA ILE A 76 -4.49 -3.60 -4.04
C ILE A 76 -3.21 -4.44 -4.14
N LYS A 77 -2.51 -4.33 -5.26
CA LYS A 77 -1.22 -4.98 -5.49
C LYS A 77 -0.16 -3.97 -5.89
N ASN A 78 0.99 -4.03 -5.24
CA ASN A 78 2.19 -3.33 -5.67
C ASN A 78 2.83 -4.09 -6.84
N LYS A 79 2.83 -3.48 -8.03
CA LYS A 79 3.38 -4.09 -9.26
C LYS A 79 4.87 -3.86 -9.46
N SER A 80 5.52 -3.10 -8.57
CA SER A 80 6.97 -2.92 -8.67
C SER A 80 7.71 -4.23 -8.38
N LYS A 81 8.89 -4.38 -9.01
CA LYS A 81 9.78 -5.52 -8.77
C LYS A 81 10.74 -5.16 -7.65
N LYS A 82 10.98 -6.11 -6.73
CA LYS A 82 12.02 -5.97 -5.71
C LYS A 82 13.38 -5.81 -6.42
N SER A 83 14.14 -4.77 -6.07
CA SER A 83 15.50 -4.62 -6.61
C SER A 83 16.42 -5.68 -6.01
N ALA A 84 17.38 -6.19 -6.78
CA ALA A 84 18.33 -7.22 -6.31
C ALA A 84 19.11 -6.80 -5.05
N ALA A 85 19.33 -5.49 -4.85
CA ALA A 85 20.01 -4.92 -3.69
C ALA A 85 19.16 -4.92 -2.40
N GLU A 86 17.84 -5.12 -2.49
CA GLU A 86 16.93 -5.18 -1.32
C GLU A 86 16.60 -6.63 -0.91
N SER A 87 17.20 -7.61 -1.58
CA SER A 87 16.99 -9.05 -1.37
C SER A 87 17.70 -9.64 -0.15
N THR A 88 18.50 -8.84 0.58
CA THR A 88 19.13 -9.26 1.84
C THR A 88 18.12 -9.29 2.98
N THR A 89 17.14 -10.20 2.88
CA THR A 89 16.42 -10.66 4.06
C THR A 89 17.36 -11.57 4.83
N SER A 90 17.95 -11.08 5.91
CA SER A 90 18.27 -11.92 7.05
C SER A 90 16.94 -12.46 7.58
N VAL A 91 16.50 -13.60 7.05
CA VAL A 91 15.48 -14.41 7.70
C VAL A 91 16.15 -14.90 8.97
N SER A 92 15.97 -14.19 10.09
CA SER A 92 16.17 -14.82 11.39
C SER A 92 14.94 -15.71 11.59
N THR A 93 14.96 -16.89 10.97
CA THR A 93 14.22 -17.99 11.56
C THR A 93 14.92 -18.22 12.88
N MET A 94 14.19 -18.24 13.99
CA MET A 94 14.67 -18.94 15.18
C MET A 94 14.67 -20.44 14.83
N GLU A 95 15.60 -20.84 13.97
CA GLU A 95 15.93 -22.23 13.68
C GLU A 95 16.93 -22.66 14.75
N LEU A 96 16.56 -23.69 15.50
CA LEU A 96 17.51 -24.47 16.28
C LEU A 96 18.60 -24.97 15.33
N GLU A 97 19.84 -24.73 15.72
CA GLU A 97 21.05 -24.86 14.92
C GLU A 97 21.16 -26.19 14.18
N ASP A 98 21.60 -26.12 12.91
CA ASP A 98 22.55 -27.11 12.39
C ASP A 98 23.48 -26.45 11.35
N ARG A 99 24.79 -26.68 11.52
CA ARG A 99 25.89 -26.06 10.77
C ARG A 99 26.04 -26.66 9.37
N ASN A 100 26.26 -25.83 8.35
CA ASN A 100 27.41 -25.87 7.42
C ASN A 100 27.15 -25.07 6.12
N GLY A 101 28.17 -24.31 5.66
CA GLY A 101 28.51 -24.31 4.22
C GLY A 101 28.47 -23.00 3.41
N VAL A 102 29.63 -22.37 3.27
CA VAL A 102 30.31 -21.87 2.03
C VAL A 102 29.68 -20.76 1.12
N HIS A 103 30.32 -19.58 1.21
CA HIS A 103 30.91 -18.67 0.19
C HIS A 103 30.37 -18.49 -1.27
N GLY A 104 30.28 -17.21 -1.69
CA GLY A 104 30.28 -16.74 -3.08
C GLY A 104 30.37 -15.20 -3.18
N ILE A 105 31.34 -14.69 -3.94
CA ILE A 105 31.75 -13.27 -4.09
C ILE A 105 31.29 -12.70 -5.46
N SER A 106 31.22 -11.36 -5.54
CA SER A 106 31.29 -10.44 -6.71
C SER A 106 29.94 -9.90 -7.24
N GLU A 107 29.79 -8.68 -7.79
CA GLU A 107 30.62 -7.47 -7.97
C GLU A 107 29.67 -6.30 -8.34
N GLU A 108 30.08 -5.06 -8.09
CA GLU A 108 29.31 -3.83 -8.29
C GLU A 108 29.40 -3.28 -9.73
N THR A 109 28.36 -2.58 -10.22
CA THR A 109 28.54 -1.53 -11.24
C THR A 109 27.47 -0.42 -11.15
N ASN A 110 27.93 0.79 -11.47
CA ASN A 110 27.37 2.11 -11.15
C ASN A 110 26.17 2.62 -11.98
N CYS A 111 25.54 3.61 -11.36
CA CYS A 111 24.40 4.48 -11.68
C CYS A 111 24.46 5.36 -12.94
N VAL A 112 23.28 5.79 -13.45
CA VAL A 112 22.92 7.21 -13.73
C VAL A 112 21.39 7.39 -13.66
N VAL A 113 20.94 8.38 -12.90
CA VAL A 113 19.53 8.85 -12.79
C VAL A 113 19.36 10.12 -13.61
N GLN A 114 18.26 10.23 -14.37
CA GLN A 114 17.76 11.54 -14.84
C GLN A 114 16.30 11.72 -14.39
N LYS A 115 16.07 12.85 -13.71
CA LYS A 115 14.79 13.32 -13.19
C LYS A 115 14.00 14.05 -14.29
N SER A 116 12.69 13.86 -14.33
CA SER A 116 11.76 14.92 -14.74
C SER A 116 10.38 14.67 -14.15
N GLY A 117 9.90 15.68 -13.41
CA GLY A 117 8.56 15.70 -12.82
C GLY A 117 7.54 16.33 -13.75
N LEU A 118 6.25 16.04 -13.50
CA LEU A 118 5.05 16.86 -13.79
C LEU A 118 3.81 15.99 -13.50
N TRP A 119 3.29 16.02 -12.27
CA TRP A 119 2.07 15.29 -11.91
C TRP A 119 0.84 16.17 -12.15
N SER A 120 0.22 16.00 -13.31
CA SER A 120 -1.09 16.55 -13.64
C SER A 120 -2.19 15.77 -12.93
N LYS A 121 -3.15 16.50 -12.36
CA LYS A 121 -4.34 15.97 -11.67
C LYS A 121 -5.27 15.30 -12.68
N ILE A 122 -5.14 13.99 -12.85
CA ILE A 122 -6.07 13.20 -13.67
C ILE A 122 -7.21 12.70 -12.77
N HIS A 123 -8.36 13.36 -12.83
CA HIS A 123 -9.63 12.81 -12.35
C HIS A 123 -10.22 11.93 -13.46
N ARG A 124 -9.98 10.62 -13.41
CA ARG A 124 -10.62 9.69 -14.36
C ARG A 124 -11.96 9.22 -13.80
N ASN A 125 -13.05 9.70 -14.40
CA ASN A 125 -14.38 9.16 -14.26
C ASN A 125 -14.43 7.80 -14.97
N ILE A 126 -14.90 6.76 -14.29
CA ILE A 126 -15.22 5.46 -14.88
C ILE A 126 -16.66 5.12 -14.53
N ASP A 127 -17.45 4.88 -15.57
CA ASP A 127 -18.90 4.70 -15.55
C ASP A 127 -19.37 3.39 -14.88
N LEU A 128 -20.65 3.44 -14.49
CA LEU A 128 -21.40 2.53 -13.63
C LEU A 128 -21.88 1.27 -14.39
N ALA A 129 -21.45 0.08 -13.96
CA ALA A 129 -22.07 -1.19 -14.32
C ALA A 129 -22.70 -1.87 -13.09
N ARG A 130 -23.92 -2.38 -13.28
CA ARG A 130 -24.80 -3.04 -12.29
C ARG A 130 -24.27 -4.40 -11.83
N SER A 131 -24.72 -4.81 -10.64
CA SER A 131 -24.48 -6.10 -9.96
C SER A 131 -24.39 -7.30 -10.93
N GLY A 132 -23.20 -7.91 -11.02
CA GLY A 132 -22.94 -9.14 -11.78
C GLY A 132 -21.59 -9.20 -12.50
N ASP A 133 -20.88 -8.07 -12.66
CA ASP A 133 -19.70 -7.98 -13.51
C ASP A 133 -18.36 -8.29 -12.82
N LYS A 134 -17.40 -8.78 -13.63
CA LYS A 134 -16.00 -9.03 -13.27
C LYS A 134 -15.41 -7.88 -12.43
N PRO A 135 -14.52 -8.16 -11.45
CA PRO A 135 -13.94 -7.12 -10.62
C PRO A 135 -13.27 -6.04 -11.47
N ARG A 136 -13.69 -4.78 -11.28
CA ARG A 136 -13.11 -3.63 -11.99
C ARG A 136 -11.65 -3.53 -11.57
N THR A 137 -10.73 -3.58 -12.53
CA THR A 137 -9.29 -3.47 -12.29
C THR A 137 -8.76 -2.21 -12.94
N LEU A 138 -8.09 -1.38 -12.15
CA LEU A 138 -7.36 -0.21 -12.61
C LEU A 138 -5.86 -0.42 -12.40
N GLU A 139 -5.07 -0.11 -13.42
CA GLU A 139 -3.62 0.00 -13.28
C GLU A 139 -3.21 1.47 -13.13
N VAL A 140 -2.51 1.76 -12.04
CA VAL A 140 -1.79 3.00 -11.81
C VAL A 140 -0.38 2.82 -12.36
N LYS A 141 -0.03 3.61 -13.37
CA LYS A 141 1.34 3.65 -13.89
C LYS A 141 2.27 4.30 -12.87
N GLY A 142 3.44 3.69 -12.69
CA GLY A 142 4.52 4.18 -11.86
C GLY A 142 5.82 3.62 -12.38
N ILE A 143 6.90 4.39 -12.28
CA ILE A 143 8.23 4.01 -12.78
C ILE A 143 9.16 3.57 -11.64
N ASP A 144 8.80 3.91 -10.41
CA ASP A 144 9.64 3.65 -9.25
C ASP A 144 9.41 2.24 -8.68
N SER A 145 10.45 1.73 -8.02
CA SER A 145 10.34 0.55 -7.17
C SER A 145 10.47 0.90 -5.69
N GLY A 146 9.72 0.16 -4.87
CA GLY A 146 9.73 0.29 -3.42
C GLY A 146 8.36 0.00 -2.80
N VAL A 147 8.24 0.35 -1.52
CA VAL A 147 7.02 0.29 -0.73
C VAL A 147 6.00 1.34 -1.21
N ALA A 148 4.77 0.90 -1.47
CA ALA A 148 3.60 1.78 -1.49
C ALA A 148 3.17 2.02 -0.03
N PHE A 149 3.38 3.23 0.45
CA PHE A 149 3.47 3.52 1.88
C PHE A 149 2.20 4.20 2.40
N PHE A 150 1.73 3.72 3.55
CA PHE A 150 0.62 4.27 4.35
C PHE A 150 -0.69 4.47 3.57
N LEU A 151 -1.05 3.45 2.79
CA LEU A 151 -2.29 3.35 2.05
C LEU A 151 -3.50 3.23 3.00
N HIS A 152 -4.57 3.96 2.72
CA HIS A 152 -5.81 3.90 3.47
C HIS A 152 -7.02 4.22 2.60
N PHE A 153 -8.16 3.69 3.01
CA PHE A 153 -9.46 3.94 2.41
C PHE A 153 -10.27 4.95 3.20
N SER A 154 -11.04 5.76 2.49
CA SER A 154 -12.14 6.54 3.04
C SER A 154 -13.36 6.44 2.13
N VAL A 155 -14.57 6.59 2.69
CA VAL A 155 -15.82 6.59 1.93
C VAL A 155 -16.39 7.99 1.91
N HIS A 156 -16.77 8.47 0.73
CA HIS A 156 -17.31 9.81 0.53
C HIS A 156 -18.54 9.80 -0.39
N THR A 157 -19.41 10.80 -0.24
CA THR A 157 -20.38 11.13 -1.29
C THR A 157 -19.67 11.73 -2.50
N SER A 158 -20.35 11.76 -3.65
CA SER A 158 -19.82 12.34 -4.88
C SER A 158 -19.73 13.86 -4.89
N GLU A 159 -20.18 14.53 -3.83
CA GLU A 159 -20.20 15.98 -3.74
C GLU A 159 -18.78 16.57 -3.66
N SER A 160 -18.60 17.78 -4.17
CA SER A 160 -17.32 18.47 -4.09
C SER A 160 -17.17 19.15 -2.73
N SER A 161 -16.05 18.92 -2.05
CA SER A 161 -15.68 19.62 -0.81
C SER A 161 -14.96 20.96 -1.03
N THR A 162 -14.81 21.40 -2.29
CA THR A 162 -13.98 22.54 -2.72
C THR A 162 -14.74 23.86 -2.94
N GLY A 163 -15.95 24.01 -2.40
CA GLY A 163 -16.68 25.28 -2.42
C GLY A 163 -16.24 26.23 -1.30
N GLU A 164 -16.68 27.50 -1.35
CA GLU A 164 -16.43 28.54 -0.32
C GLU A 164 -16.85 28.10 1.10
N ASN A 165 -17.75 27.13 1.20
CA ASN A 165 -18.12 26.46 2.44
C ASN A 165 -17.61 25.02 2.42
N TYR A 166 -16.66 24.70 3.31
CA TYR A 166 -16.20 23.33 3.52
C TYR A 166 -17.40 22.44 3.87
N ARG A 167 -17.63 21.41 3.04
CA ARG A 167 -18.58 20.35 3.34
C ARG A 167 -17.82 19.06 3.52
N ASP A 168 -18.01 18.43 4.67
CA ASP A 168 -17.51 17.09 4.90
C ASP A 168 -18.35 16.11 4.09
N THR A 169 -17.71 15.45 3.13
CA THR A 169 -18.37 14.48 2.26
C THR A 169 -18.23 13.06 2.78
N ARG A 170 -17.59 12.84 3.93
CA ARG A 170 -17.38 11.50 4.47
C ARG A 170 -18.71 10.83 4.81
N ILE A 171 -18.84 9.58 4.41
CA ILE A 171 -19.92 8.70 4.84
C ILE A 171 -19.40 7.94 6.05
N LEU A 172 -20.12 7.99 7.17
CA LEU A 172 -19.80 7.33 8.42
C LEU A 172 -21.11 6.83 9.08
N PRO A 173 -21.08 5.72 9.84
CA PRO A 173 -19.92 4.87 10.11
C PRO A 173 -19.52 3.98 8.92
N VAL A 174 -18.26 3.55 8.90
CA VAL A 174 -17.75 2.57 7.93
C VAL A 174 -16.96 1.51 8.68
N HIS A 175 -17.20 0.25 8.36
CA HIS A 175 -16.44 -0.88 8.86
C HIS A 175 -15.41 -1.31 7.81
N TYR A 176 -14.15 -1.44 8.22
CA TYR A 176 -13.05 -1.92 7.39
C TYR A 176 -12.50 -3.21 8.02
N SER A 177 -12.31 -4.25 7.22
CA SER A 177 -11.58 -5.45 7.66
C SER A 177 -10.09 -5.15 7.85
N ASP A 178 -9.56 -4.21 7.08
CA ASP A 178 -8.20 -3.71 7.16
C ASP A 178 -8.15 -2.27 6.58
N ASN A 179 -7.36 -1.40 7.19
CA ASN A 179 -7.13 -0.03 6.76
C ASN A 179 -5.78 0.45 7.31
N TYR A 180 -5.17 1.46 6.69
CA TYR A 180 -3.82 1.95 7.06
C TYR A 180 -2.72 0.89 6.92
N PHE A 181 -2.43 0.49 5.68
CA PHE A 181 -1.47 -0.56 5.35
C PHE A 181 -0.37 -0.07 4.41
N SER A 182 0.66 -0.87 4.21
CA SER A 182 1.75 -0.59 3.26
C SER A 182 2.12 -1.85 2.50
N LEU A 183 2.39 -1.74 1.21
CA LEU A 183 2.69 -2.89 0.35
C LEU A 183 4.13 -2.84 -0.15
N THR A 184 4.89 -3.87 0.20
CA THR A 184 6.22 -4.09 -0.38
C THR A 184 6.13 -4.48 -1.87
N PRO A 185 7.21 -4.38 -2.65
CA PRO A 185 7.21 -4.79 -4.06
C PRO A 185 6.64 -6.21 -4.26
N GLY A 186 5.66 -6.35 -5.16
CA GLY A 186 4.99 -7.62 -5.45
C GLY A 186 3.88 -8.02 -4.47
N GLU A 187 3.76 -7.36 -3.31
CA GLU A 187 2.75 -7.70 -2.31
C GLU A 187 1.35 -7.26 -2.75
N LYS A 188 0.38 -8.10 -2.39
CA LYS A 188 -1.04 -7.88 -2.63
C LYS A 188 -1.80 -7.97 -1.31
N MET A 189 -2.81 -7.13 -1.15
CA MET A 189 -3.70 -7.14 0.00
C MET A 189 -5.14 -6.92 -0.42
N THR A 190 -6.06 -7.47 0.35
CA THR A 190 -7.51 -7.31 0.17
C THR A 190 -8.14 -6.74 1.42
N ALA A 191 -9.10 -5.84 1.24
CA ALA A 191 -9.86 -5.26 2.35
C ALA A 191 -11.36 -5.26 2.00
N ASP A 192 -12.18 -5.75 2.91
CA ASP A 192 -13.63 -5.67 2.84
C ASP A 192 -14.09 -4.41 3.59
N ILE A 193 -14.95 -3.63 2.94
CA ILE A 193 -15.47 -2.35 3.42
C ILE A 193 -16.99 -2.44 3.41
N SER A 194 -17.65 -2.10 4.52
CA SER A 194 -19.11 -2.06 4.59
C SER A 194 -19.66 -0.82 5.27
N PHE A 195 -20.71 -0.24 4.70
CA PHE A 195 -21.34 0.97 5.18
C PHE A 195 -22.75 1.14 4.61
N GLU A 196 -23.53 2.02 5.21
CA GLU A 196 -24.79 2.51 4.67
C GLU A 196 -24.58 3.92 4.12
N ALA A 197 -25.30 4.26 3.05
CA ALA A 197 -25.21 5.58 2.43
C ALA A 197 -26.57 6.28 2.49
N PRO A 198 -26.62 7.62 2.64
CA PRO A 198 -27.86 8.37 2.56
C PRO A 198 -28.60 8.08 1.25
N GLU A 199 -29.93 8.05 1.31
CA GLU A 199 -30.76 7.82 0.14
C GLU A 199 -30.48 8.85 -0.96
N GLY A 200 -30.37 8.40 -2.22
CA GLY A 200 -30.04 9.25 -3.37
C GLY A 200 -28.57 9.69 -3.46
N SER A 201 -27.74 9.42 -2.46
CA SER A 201 -26.29 9.70 -2.54
C SER A 201 -25.57 8.73 -3.48
N LYS A 202 -24.43 9.17 -4.02
CA LYS A 202 -23.54 8.34 -4.85
C LYS A 202 -22.23 8.10 -4.09
N PRO A 203 -22.11 7.02 -3.32
CA PRO A 203 -20.93 6.76 -2.53
C PRO A 203 -19.72 6.42 -3.40
N ARG A 204 -18.53 6.74 -2.89
CA ARG A 204 -17.24 6.49 -3.53
C ARG A 204 -16.25 6.01 -2.48
N VAL A 205 -15.52 4.93 -2.75
CA VAL A 205 -14.34 4.55 -1.96
C VAL A 205 -13.12 5.23 -2.56
N ILE A 206 -12.41 5.99 -1.73
CA ILE A 206 -11.19 6.70 -2.09
C ILE A 206 -9.99 5.97 -1.48
N LEU A 207 -9.01 5.61 -2.31
CA LEU A 207 -7.69 5.16 -1.85
C LEU A 207 -6.71 6.34 -1.85
N ARG A 208 -5.98 6.51 -0.75
CA ARG A 208 -4.87 7.46 -0.61
C ARG A 208 -3.68 6.79 0.05
N GLY A 209 -2.51 7.40 -0.07
CA GLY A 209 -1.30 6.96 0.62
C GLY A 209 -0.30 8.09 0.81
N TRP A 210 0.76 7.79 1.56
CA TRP A 210 1.88 8.72 1.74
C TRP A 210 2.52 9.07 0.41
N ASN A 211 2.79 8.09 -0.45
CA ASN A 211 3.34 8.28 -1.79
C ASN A 211 2.31 7.90 -2.88
N TYR A 212 1.03 8.05 -2.57
CA TYR A 212 -0.07 7.82 -3.49
C TYR A 212 -1.15 8.89 -3.30
N HIS A 213 -1.07 9.95 -4.10
CA HIS A 213 -1.91 11.14 -3.94
C HIS A 213 -3.08 11.21 -4.93
N LEU A 214 -3.16 10.26 -5.85
CA LEU A 214 -4.30 10.17 -6.77
C LEU A 214 -5.53 9.77 -5.96
N ASN A 215 -6.55 10.63 -5.94
CA ASN A 215 -7.85 10.31 -5.37
C ASN A 215 -8.53 9.30 -6.29
N HIS A 216 -8.13 8.03 -6.21
CA HIS A 216 -8.82 6.99 -6.94
C HIS A 216 -10.18 6.75 -6.29
N ALA A 217 -11.23 7.14 -6.98
CA ALA A 217 -12.60 6.92 -6.57
C ALA A 217 -13.15 5.69 -7.28
N VAL A 218 -13.43 4.62 -6.55
CA VAL A 218 -14.34 3.59 -7.03
C VAL A 218 -15.75 4.16 -6.92
N MET A 219 -16.33 4.50 -8.06
CA MET A 219 -17.75 4.89 -8.18
C MET A 219 -18.64 3.67 -7.92
N MET A 220 -19.55 3.80 -6.94
CA MET A 220 -20.55 2.79 -6.61
C MET A 220 -21.91 3.09 -7.22
#